data_AF-A0A2T7NR65-F1
#
_entry.id   AF-A0A2T7NR65-F1
#
_cell.length_a   1.000
_cell.length_b   1.000
_cell.length_c   1.000
_cell.angle_alpha   90.00
_cell.angle_beta   90.00
_cell.angle_gamma   90.00
#
_symmetry.space_group_name_H-M   'P 1'
#
loop_
_entity.id
_entity.type
_entity.pdbx_description
1 polymer ?
#
loop_
_entity_poly.entity_id
_entity_poly.type
_entity_poly.pdbx_seq_one_letter_code
_entity_poly.pdbx_strand_id
1 'polypeptide(L)'
;MHFSVSSIIYDPKSSTNEKDSIEVFKQFSAETSIAPELSDRVVQLITATITHQTDNNLQDTDMDFFLDFDMAVLGQPEKEYRAYAGAIRKEYSHVEDRLYSSGRAQVLQTFLERPNIFATLPFREMFEAQARENLKQEIEDLRLPALS
;
A
#
# COMPACT_ATOMS: atom_id res chain seq x y z
N MET A 1 5.03 -3.70 -2.98
CA MET A 1 3.72 -3.22 -3.49
C MET A 1 3.63 -1.78 -3.02
N HIS A 2 3.48 -0.83 -3.94
CA HIS A 2 3.53 0.59 -3.59
C HIS A 2 2.16 1.22 -3.79
N PHE A 3 1.66 1.74 -2.69
CA PHE A 3 0.58 2.70 -2.60
C PHE A 3 1.21 3.77 -1.71
N SER A 4 1.39 5.00 -2.15
CA SER A 4 2.00 5.94 -1.22
C SER A 4 1.64 7.39 -1.38
N VAL A 5 0.96 7.87 -0.35
CA VAL A 5 0.95 9.27 0.10
C VAL A 5 2.10 9.59 1.06
N SER A 6 2.89 8.59 1.48
CA SER A 6 3.86 8.68 2.59
C SER A 6 5.35 8.61 2.19
N SER A 7 5.66 8.23 0.95
CA SER A 7 7.04 7.98 0.51
C SER A 7 7.73 9.22 -0.05
N ILE A 8 8.90 9.54 0.51
CA ILE A 8 9.80 10.58 0.00
C ILE A 8 10.85 9.96 -0.94
N ILE A 9 11.30 8.74 -0.62
CA ILE A 9 12.17 7.91 -1.45
C ILE A 9 11.36 6.72 -1.96
N TYR A 10 11.41 6.51 -3.27
CA TYR A 10 10.83 5.34 -3.90
C TYR A 10 11.73 4.78 -5.00
N ASP A 11 12.24 3.57 -4.79
CA ASP A 11 12.89 2.72 -5.78
C ASP A 11 12.17 1.35 -5.82
N PRO A 12 11.55 0.95 -6.94
CA PRO A 12 10.87 -0.34 -7.06
C PRO A 12 11.79 -1.56 -6.87
N LYS A 13 13.12 -1.37 -6.95
CA LYS A 13 14.14 -2.40 -6.71
C LYS A 13 14.59 -2.47 -5.25
N SER A 14 14.27 -1.46 -4.45
CA SER A 14 14.66 -1.39 -3.05
C SER A 14 13.59 -1.99 -2.14
N SER A 15 14.03 -2.70 -1.11
CA SER A 15 13.20 -3.18 -0.01
C SER A 15 13.26 -2.25 1.22
N THR A 16 13.91 -1.08 1.10
CA THR A 16 14.15 -0.15 2.20
C THR A 16 13.47 1.21 2.02
N ASN A 17 12.67 1.42 0.98
CA ASN A 17 12.06 2.72 0.64
C ASN A 17 11.43 3.46 1.83
N GLU A 18 10.65 2.78 2.67
CA GLU A 18 9.99 3.36 3.82
C GLU A 18 11.01 3.71 4.92
N LYS A 19 12.03 2.88 5.13
CA LYS A 19 13.12 3.15 6.08
C LYS A 19 13.96 4.33 5.63
N ASP A 20 14.30 4.39 4.34
CA ASP A 20 15.07 5.46 3.75
C ASP A 20 14.27 6.78 3.82
N SER A 21 12.96 6.73 3.58
CA SER A 21 12.05 7.88 3.76
C SER A 21 12.00 8.35 5.21
N ILE A 22 12.01 7.44 6.20
CA ILE A 22 12.09 7.79 7.63
C ILE A 22 13.41 8.48 7.96
N GLU A 23 14.53 8.00 7.43
CA GLU A 23 15.85 8.61 7.67
C GLU A 23 15.93 10.04 7.10
N VAL A 24 15.45 10.24 5.87
CA VAL A 24 15.36 11.57 5.26
C VAL A 24 14.46 12.49 6.07
N PHE A 25 13.29 12.00 6.50
CA PHE A 25 12.37 12.80 7.30
C PHE A 25 12.98 13.19 8.66
N LYS A 26 13.69 12.27 9.33
CA LYS A 26 14.38 12.57 10.60
C LYS A 26 15.46 13.63 10.42
N GLN A 27 16.23 13.57 9.34
CA GLN A 27 17.23 14.60 9.05
C GLN A 27 16.56 15.96 8.82
N PHE A 28 15.52 16.03 7.99
CA PHE A 28 14.75 17.25 7.75
C PHE A 28 14.14 17.82 9.04
N SER A 29 13.57 16.96 9.89
CA SER A 29 12.98 17.41 11.16
C SER A 29 14.04 17.97 12.11
N ALA A 30 15.25 17.43 12.13
CA ALA A 30 16.35 17.94 12.96
C ALA A 30 16.86 19.32 12.49
N GLU A 31 16.67 19.63 11.21
CA GLU A 31 17.07 20.90 10.59
C GLU A 31 15.97 21.97 10.64
N THR A 32 14.81 21.66 11.22
CA THR A 32 13.64 22.55 11.27
C THR A 32 13.11 22.75 12.69
N SER A 33 12.11 23.63 12.85
CA SER A 33 11.46 23.92 14.14
C SER A 33 10.24 23.03 14.42
N ILE A 34 10.19 21.84 13.83
CA ILE A 34 9.11 20.88 14.06
C ILE A 34 9.19 20.35 15.50
N ALA A 35 8.04 20.30 16.18
CA ALA A 35 7.96 19.76 17.53
C ALA A 35 8.36 18.27 17.54
N PRO A 36 9.19 17.81 18.49
CA PRO A 36 9.62 16.41 18.56
C PRO A 36 8.46 15.41 18.54
N GLU A 37 7.36 15.74 19.21
CA GLU A 37 6.15 14.90 19.28
C GLU A 37 5.51 14.73 17.90
N LEU A 38 5.52 15.77 17.08
CA LEU A 38 5.00 15.72 15.71
C LEU A 38 5.94 14.93 14.79
N SER A 39 7.25 15.07 14.97
CA SER A 39 8.23 14.27 14.23
C SER A 39 8.07 12.78 14.52
N ASP A 40 7.97 12.40 15.81
CA ASP A 40 7.77 11.02 16.23
C ASP A 40 6.46 10.47 15.67
N ARG A 41 5.40 11.30 15.64
CA ARG A 41 4.13 10.90 15.06
C ARG A 41 4.22 10.60 13.56
N VAL A 42 4.90 11.44 12.78
CA VAL A 42 5.10 11.19 11.34
C VAL A 42 5.92 9.93 11.11
N VAL A 43 6.97 9.70 11.91
CA VAL A 43 7.77 8.46 11.83
C VAL A 43 6.90 7.23 12.11
N GLN A 44 6.00 7.29 13.09
CA GLN A 44 5.06 6.21 13.37
C GLN A 44 4.12 5.96 12.17
N LEU A 45 3.57 7.02 11.56
CA LEU A 45 2.69 6.91 10.39
C LEU A 45 3.40 6.28 9.19
N ILE A 46 4.62 6.71 8.85
CA ILE A 46 5.41 6.11 7.76
C ILE A 46 5.79 4.67 8.09
N THR A 47 6.06 4.36 9.36
CA THR A 47 6.39 2.98 9.76
C THR A 47 5.21 2.03 9.56
N ALA A 48 3.98 2.49 9.84
CA ALA A 48 2.78 1.67 9.70
C ALA A 48 2.47 1.29 8.25
N THR A 49 2.91 2.08 7.25
CA THR A 49 2.74 1.74 5.83
C THR A 49 3.64 0.58 5.39
N ILE A 50 4.59 0.11 6.20
CA ILE A 50 5.41 -1.07 5.85
C ILE A 50 4.54 -2.33 5.79
N THR A 51 3.65 -2.52 6.76
CA THR A 51 2.78 -3.70 6.85
C THR A 51 1.35 -3.40 6.38
N HIS A 52 0.99 -2.12 6.29
CA HIS A 52 -0.38 -1.65 6.09
C HIS A 52 -1.35 -2.29 7.09
N GLN A 53 -0.90 -2.49 8.33
CA GLN A 53 -1.70 -3.08 9.40
C GLN A 53 -1.79 -2.08 10.55
N THR A 54 -3.00 -1.93 11.06
CA THR A 54 -3.27 -1.21 12.30
C THR A 54 -3.10 -2.17 13.46
N ASP A 55 -2.46 -1.72 14.55
CA ASP A 55 -2.49 -2.49 15.80
C ASP A 55 -3.88 -2.29 16.42
N ASN A 56 -4.73 -3.32 16.30
CA ASN A 56 -6.12 -3.29 16.80
C ASN A 56 -6.22 -3.00 18.32
N ASN A 57 -5.11 -3.05 19.06
CA ASN A 57 -5.08 -2.75 20.50
C ASN A 57 -4.91 -1.27 20.82
N LEU A 58 -4.59 -0.43 19.82
CA LEU A 58 -4.48 1.01 19.95
C LEU A 58 -5.59 1.64 19.10
N GLN A 59 -6.60 2.24 19.75
CA GLN A 59 -7.61 3.04 19.06
C GLN A 59 -6.95 4.34 18.57
N ASP A 60 -6.26 4.25 17.44
CA ASP A 60 -5.59 5.38 16.81
C ASP A 60 -6.28 5.70 15.48
N THR A 61 -7.32 6.52 15.58
CA THR A 61 -8.19 6.86 14.46
C THR A 61 -7.45 7.55 13.32
N ASP A 62 -6.44 8.37 13.62
CA ASP A 62 -5.65 9.06 12.59
C ASP A 62 -4.79 8.07 11.81
N MET A 63 -4.22 7.06 12.48
CA MET A 63 -3.46 5.98 11.83
C MET A 63 -4.36 5.15 10.93
N ASP A 64 -5.55 4.78 11.42
CA ASP A 64 -6.52 4.00 10.65
C ASP A 64 -6.90 4.73 9.35
N PHE A 65 -7.22 6.03 9.43
CA PHE A 65 -7.53 6.83 8.25
C PHE A 65 -6.32 6.99 7.32
N PHE A 66 -5.11 7.18 7.87
CA PHE A 66 -3.91 7.32 7.06
C PHE A 66 -3.65 6.09 6.19
N LEU A 67 -3.76 4.89 6.77
CA LEU A 67 -3.61 3.64 6.03
C LEU A 67 -4.76 3.41 5.04
N ASP A 68 -5.97 3.81 5.39
CA ASP A 68 -7.11 3.77 4.49
C ASP A 68 -6.93 4.66 3.26
N PHE A 69 -6.40 5.89 3.44
CA PHE A 69 -6.06 6.77 2.32
C PHE A 69 -5.00 6.15 1.41
N ASP A 70 -3.99 5.52 2.01
CA ASP A 70 -2.91 4.86 1.29
C ASP A 70 -3.44 3.70 0.43
N MET A 71 -4.34 2.88 0.98
CA MET A 71 -4.93 1.73 0.29
C MET A 71 -6.14 2.08 -0.59
N ALA A 72 -6.59 3.33 -0.63
CA ALA A 72 -7.82 3.74 -1.31
C ALA A 72 -7.86 3.38 -2.79
N VAL A 73 -6.70 3.31 -3.46
CA VAL A 73 -6.61 2.92 -4.87
C VAL A 73 -7.16 1.52 -5.14
N LEU A 74 -7.12 0.63 -4.15
CA LEU A 74 -7.66 -0.72 -4.27
C LEU A 74 -9.16 -0.71 -4.56
N GLY A 75 -9.90 0.22 -3.97
CA GLY A 75 -11.36 0.33 -4.12
C GLY A 75 -11.83 1.22 -5.28
N GLN A 76 -10.93 1.71 -6.13
CA GLN A 76 -11.31 2.56 -7.27
C GLN A 76 -12.09 1.77 -8.32
N PRO A 77 -12.85 2.46 -9.21
CA PRO A 77 -13.52 1.81 -10.32
C PRO A 77 -12.56 0.93 -11.13
N GLU A 78 -13.04 -0.22 -11.62
CA GLU A 78 -12.22 -1.25 -12.27
C GLU A 78 -11.22 -0.68 -13.30
N LYS A 79 -11.67 0.26 -14.13
CA LYS A 79 -10.83 0.91 -15.14
C LYS A 79 -9.61 1.61 -14.55
N GLU A 80 -9.80 2.34 -13.45
CA GLU A 80 -8.73 3.07 -12.77
C GLU A 80 -7.80 2.10 -12.04
N TYR A 81 -8.37 1.08 -11.38
CA TYR A 81 -7.60 0.02 -10.75
C TYR A 81 -6.72 -0.75 -11.74
N ARG A 82 -7.26 -1.13 -12.91
CA ARG A 82 -6.49 -1.81 -13.97
C ARG A 82 -5.35 -0.94 -14.51
N ALA A 83 -5.59 0.37 -14.64
CA ALA A 83 -4.53 1.30 -15.04
C ALA A 83 -3.42 1.38 -13.98
N TYR A 84 -3.79 1.44 -12.70
CA TYR A 84 -2.86 1.35 -11.57
C TYR A 84 -2.07 0.03 -11.59
N ALA A 85 -2.73 -1.12 -11.68
CA ALA A 85 -2.07 -2.43 -11.72
C ALA A 85 -1.10 -2.56 -12.92
N GLY A 86 -1.48 -2.01 -14.07
CA GLY A 86 -0.62 -1.93 -15.24
C GLY A 86 0.62 -1.04 -15.05
N ALA A 87 0.49 0.06 -14.31
CA ALA A 87 1.64 0.91 -13.94
C ALA A 87 2.61 0.14 -13.03
N ILE A 88 2.09 -0.56 -12.01
CA ILE A 88 2.91 -1.43 -11.16
C ILE A 88 3.63 -2.50 -11.99
N ARG A 89 2.94 -3.18 -12.92
CA ARG A 89 3.60 -4.17 -13.80
C ARG A 89 4.76 -3.54 -14.57
N LYS A 90 4.63 -2.30 -15.05
CA LYS A 90 5.72 -1.60 -15.78
C LYS A 90 6.91 -1.28 -14.89
N GLU A 91 6.68 -0.86 -13.65
CA GLU A 91 7.75 -0.58 -12.66
C GLU A 91 8.58 -1.84 -12.39
N TYR A 92 7.90 -2.98 -12.28
CA TYR A 92 8.51 -4.30 -12.10
C TYR A 92 8.84 -5.01 -13.42
N SER A 93 8.96 -4.29 -14.55
CA SER A 93 9.31 -4.87 -15.86
C SER A 93 10.64 -5.62 -15.88
N HIS A 94 11.52 -5.32 -14.92
CA HIS A 94 12.79 -6.01 -14.71
C HIS A 94 12.65 -7.39 -14.03
N VAL A 95 11.48 -7.72 -13.48
CA VAL A 95 11.16 -9.02 -12.89
C VAL A 95 10.52 -9.92 -13.95
N GLU A 96 10.95 -11.18 -14.01
CA GLU A 96 10.40 -12.19 -14.91
C GLU A 96 8.90 -12.41 -14.66
N ASP A 97 8.13 -12.64 -15.72
CA ASP A 97 6.65 -12.63 -15.67
C ASP A 97 6.09 -13.63 -14.65
N ARG A 98 6.58 -14.88 -14.61
CA ARG A 98 6.06 -15.87 -13.64
C ARG A 98 6.38 -15.49 -12.21
N LEU A 99 7.60 -14.99 -11.94
CA LEU A 99 7.98 -14.53 -10.61
C LEU A 99 7.14 -13.32 -10.17
N TYR A 100 6.95 -12.35 -11.07
CA TYR A 100 6.09 -11.19 -10.81
C TYR A 100 4.66 -11.63 -10.51
N SER A 101 4.05 -12.44 -11.39
CA SER A 101 2.66 -12.87 -11.24
C SER A 101 2.45 -13.66 -9.94
N SER A 102 3.34 -14.60 -9.63
CA SER A 102 3.27 -15.36 -8.38
C SER A 102 3.40 -14.46 -7.16
N GLY A 103 4.39 -13.56 -7.14
CA GLY A 103 4.62 -12.65 -6.01
C GLY A 103 3.48 -11.65 -5.82
N ARG A 104 3.02 -11.03 -6.91
CA ARG A 104 1.90 -10.07 -6.90
C ARG A 104 0.62 -10.75 -6.41
N ALA A 105 0.28 -11.92 -6.94
CA ALA A 105 -0.90 -12.67 -6.52
C ALA A 105 -0.83 -13.04 -5.03
N GLN A 106 0.35 -13.42 -4.52
CA GLN A 106 0.53 -13.72 -3.09
C GLN A 106 0.25 -12.50 -2.22
N VAL A 107 0.79 -11.32 -2.57
CA VAL A 107 0.54 -10.09 -1.80
C VAL A 107 -0.95 -9.73 -1.82
N LEU A 108 -1.60 -9.77 -2.98
CA LEU A 108 -3.04 -9.49 -3.10
C LEU A 108 -3.89 -10.47 -2.28
N GLN A 109 -3.50 -11.75 -2.24
CA GLN A 109 -4.17 -12.76 -1.43
C GLN A 109 -4.12 -12.42 0.07
N THR A 110 -3.01 -11.87 0.57
CA THR A 110 -2.90 -11.46 1.99
C THR A 110 -3.91 -10.38 2.38
N PHE A 111 -4.32 -9.51 1.45
CA PHE A 111 -5.38 -8.52 1.71
C PHE A 111 -6.76 -9.17 1.75
N LEU A 112 -7.03 -10.13 0.85
CA LEU A 112 -8.31 -10.85 0.82
C LEU A 112 -8.54 -11.71 2.06
N GLU A 113 -7.48 -12.18 2.70
CA GLU A 113 -7.51 -12.95 3.96
C GLU A 113 -7.88 -12.10 5.18
N ARG A 114 -7.81 -10.77 5.08
CA ARG A 114 -8.19 -9.88 6.18
C ARG A 114 -9.72 -9.83 6.32
N PRO A 115 -10.26 -9.72 7.55
CA PRO A 115 -11.70 -9.51 7.76
C PRO A 115 -12.20 -8.24 7.05
N ASN A 116 -11.41 -7.16 7.10
CA ASN A 116 -11.64 -5.93 6.35
C ASN A 116 -10.30 -5.49 5.75
N ILE A 117 -10.31 -5.03 4.49
CA ILE A 117 -9.16 -4.39 3.86
C ILE A 117 -8.97 -2.99 4.45
N PHE A 118 -10.07 -2.26 4.62
CA PHE A 118 -10.06 -0.92 5.21
C PHE A 118 -10.34 -0.95 6.72
N ALA A 119 -9.61 -0.14 7.47
CA ALA A 119 -9.69 -0.05 8.92
C ALA A 119 -10.95 0.70 9.39
N THR A 120 -11.34 1.79 8.72
CA THR A 120 -12.44 2.65 9.16
C THR A 120 -13.77 2.29 8.50
N LEU A 121 -14.88 2.48 9.22
CA LEU A 121 -16.22 2.20 8.70
C LEU A 121 -16.54 2.99 7.40
N PRO A 122 -16.25 4.30 7.28
CA PRO A 122 -16.53 5.04 6.05
C PRO A 122 -15.83 4.46 4.82
N PHE A 123 -14.55 4.07 4.94
CA PHE A 123 -13.81 3.48 3.84
C PHE A 123 -14.29 2.07 3.51
N ARG A 124 -14.69 1.27 4.51
CA ARG A 124 -15.29 -0.04 4.25
C ARG A 124 -16.56 0.08 3.43
N GLU A 125 -17.45 1.01 3.79
CA GLU A 125 -18.71 1.25 3.06
C GLU A 125 -18.47 1.74 1.64
N MET A 126 -17.46 2.58 1.43
CA MET A 126 -17.14 3.16 0.12
C MET A 126 -16.38 2.20 -0.81
N PHE A 127 -15.42 1.44 -0.28
CA PHE A 127 -14.37 0.83 -1.09
C PHE A 127 -14.20 -0.68 -0.93
N GLU A 128 -14.64 -1.29 0.17
CA GLU A 128 -14.32 -2.70 0.49
C GLU A 128 -14.82 -3.66 -0.59
N ALA A 129 -16.07 -3.50 -1.03
CA ALA A 129 -16.67 -4.37 -2.03
C ALA A 129 -15.93 -4.29 -3.38
N GLN A 130 -15.66 -3.08 -3.85
CA GLN A 130 -14.94 -2.86 -5.11
C GLN A 130 -13.49 -3.33 -5.02
N ALA A 131 -12.83 -3.10 -3.88
CA ALA A 131 -11.47 -3.57 -3.65
C ALA A 131 -11.38 -5.09 -3.75
N ARG A 132 -12.26 -5.81 -3.06
CA ARG A 132 -12.28 -7.28 -3.11
C ARG A 132 -12.52 -7.81 -4.52
N GLU A 133 -13.38 -7.17 -5.31
CA GLU A 133 -13.60 -7.56 -6.71
C GLU A 133 -12.34 -7.33 -7.54
N ASN A 134 -11.77 -6.12 -7.47
CA ASN A 134 -10.54 -5.75 -8.16
C ASN A 134 -9.38 -6.72 -7.86
N LEU A 135 -9.17 -7.04 -6.58
CA LEU A 135 -8.09 -7.95 -6.17
C LEU A 135 -8.31 -9.37 -6.68
N LYS A 136 -9.54 -9.89 -6.62
CA LYS A 136 -9.85 -11.24 -7.12
C LYS A 136 -9.63 -11.32 -8.62
N GLN A 137 -10.12 -10.35 -9.38
CA GLN A 137 -9.96 -10.31 -10.82
C GLN A 137 -8.49 -10.22 -11.22
N GLU A 138 -7.69 -9.37 -10.56
CA GLU A 138 -6.24 -9.31 -10.84
C GLU A 138 -5.56 -10.65 -10.52
N ILE A 139 -5.91 -11.30 -9.41
CA ILE A 139 -5.35 -12.63 -9.08
C ILE A 139 -5.71 -13.67 -10.15
N GLU A 140 -6.94 -13.67 -10.67
CA GLU A 140 -7.36 -14.57 -11.74
C GLU A 140 -6.58 -14.28 -13.03
N ASP A 141 -6.51 -13.02 -13.44
CA ASP A 141 -5.75 -12.58 -14.62
C ASP A 141 -4.26 -12.99 -14.52
N LEU A 142 -3.65 -12.89 -13.34
CA LEU A 142 -2.25 -13.26 -13.11
C LEU A 142 -2.02 -14.79 -13.10
N ARG A 143 -3.05 -15.59 -12.83
CA ARG A 143 -2.99 -17.06 -12.83
C ARG A 143 -3.30 -17.68 -14.19
N LEU A 144 -4.00 -16.94 -15.06
CA LEU A 144 -4.23 -17.39 -16.42
C LEU A 144 -2.91 -17.38 -17.21
N PRO A 145 -2.57 -18.47 -17.92
CA PRO A 145 -1.43 -18.44 -18.82
C PRO A 145 -1.70 -17.41 -19.91
N ALA A 146 -0.74 -16.52 -20.17
CA ALA A 146 -0.81 -15.60 -21.29
C ALA A 146 -1.13 -16.41 -22.56
N LEU A 147 -2.27 -16.12 -23.20
CA LEU A 147 -2.62 -16.71 -24.48
C LEU A 147 -1.49 -16.34 -25.46
N SER A 148 -0.75 -17.37 -25.87
CA SER A 148 0.38 -17.32 -26.80
C SER A 148 0.00 -16.75 -28.17
#